data_AF-A0A7V5ZD87-F1
#
_entry.id   AF-A0A7V5ZD87-F1
#
_cell.length_a   1.000
_cell.length_b   1.000
_cell.length_c   1.000
_cell.angle_alpha   90.00
_cell.angle_beta   90.00
_cell.angle_gamma   90.00
#
_symmetry.space_group_name_H-M   'P 1'
#
loop_
_entity.id
_entity.type
_entity.pdbx_description
1 polymer ?
#
loop_
_entity_poly.entity_id
_entity_poly.type
_entity_poly.pdbx_seq_one_letter_code
_entity_poly.pdbx_strand_id
1 'polypeptide(L)' 'MAKHSTEESEGRVRTVVELEPGERVALCRCFKSSKFPFCDGTHRQYAGTGPVIVQAPGEQAPSSE' A
#
# COMPACT_ATOMS: atom_id res chain seq x y z
N MET A 1 5.93 1.51 9.17
CA MET A 1 4.98 1.52 8.03
C MET A 1 5.72 2.14 6.87
N ALA A 2 5.54 1.59 5.67
CA ALA A 2 6.15 2.11 4.44
C ALA A 2 5.96 3.63 4.32
N LYS A 3 6.99 4.32 3.81
CA LYS A 3 6.90 5.76 3.58
C LYS A 3 5.90 6.00 2.45
N HIS A 4 5.16 7.10 2.53
CA HIS A 4 4.27 7.50 1.45
C HIS A 4 4.14 9.01 1.36
N SER A 5 3.82 9.49 0.16
CA SER A 5 3.50 10.88 -0.13
C SER A 5 2.24 10.93 -1.01
N THR A 6 1.39 11.92 -0.76
CA THR A 6 0.18 12.16 -1.57
C THR A 6 0.26 13.56 -2.13
N GLU A 7 0.05 13.69 -3.44
CA GLU A 7 0.08 14.95 -4.16
C GLU A 7 -1.11 15.04 -5.12
N GLU A 8 -1.53 16.26 -5.44
CA GLU A 8 -2.51 16.51 -6.51
C GLU A 8 -1.80 17.19 -7.69
N SER A 9 -2.02 16.66 -8.89
CA SER A 9 -1.52 17.25 -10.14
C SER A 9 -2.65 17.24 -11.16
N GLU A 10 -3.03 18.42 -11.64
CA GLU A 10 -4.08 18.61 -12.66
C GLU A 10 -5.42 17.94 -12.27
N GLY A 11 -5.84 18.09 -11.02
CA GLY A 11 -7.10 17.51 -10.50
C GLY A 11 -7.06 15.98 -10.31
N ARG A 12 -5.87 15.36 -10.39
CA ARG A 12 -5.67 13.93 -10.11
C ARG A 12 -4.83 13.77 -8.86
N VAL A 13 -5.41 13.11 -7.85
CA VAL A 13 -4.70 12.73 -6.63
C VAL A 13 -3.87 11.48 -6.90
N ARG A 14 -2.58 11.57 -6.61
CA ARG A 14 -1.63 10.45 -6.69
C ARG A 14 -1.03 10.20 -5.31
N THR A 15 -0.90 8.94 -4.93
CA THR A 15 -0.16 8.53 -3.73
C THR A 15 0.95 7.59 -4.12
N VAL A 16 2.18 7.91 -3.72
CA VAL A 16 3.36 7.07 -3.88
C VAL A 16 3.62 6.38 -2.56
N VAL A 17 3.84 5.06 -2.59
CA VAL A 17 4.25 4.26 -1.43
C VAL A 17 5.60 3.63 -1.76
N GLU A 18 6.60 3.97 -0.96
CA GLU A 18 7.97 3.45 -1.11
C GLU A 18 8.11 2.20 -0.25
N LEU A 19 8.53 1.10 -0.86
CA LEU A 19 8.75 -0.17 -0.19
C LEU A 19 10.22 -0.56 -0.25
N GLU A 20 10.78 -0.95 0.90
CA GLU A 20 12.10 -1.59 0.97
C GLU A 20 11.98 -3.09 0.60
N PRO A 21 13.07 -3.76 0.17
CA PRO A 21 13.04 -5.18 -0.15
C PRO A 21 12.47 -6.03 0.99
N GLY A 22 11.55 -6.93 0.64
CA GLY A 22 10.86 -7.81 1.59
C GLY A 22 9.73 -7.14 2.40
N GLU A 23 9.50 -5.83 2.25
CA GLU A 23 8.34 -5.19 2.90
C GLU A 23 7.01 -5.67 2.32
N ARG A 24 6.00 -5.66 3.17
CA ARG A 24 4.62 -6.02 2.83
C ARG A 24 3.66 -5.02 3.42
N VAL A 25 2.76 -4.49 2.59
CA VAL A 25 1.74 -3.53 3.00
C VAL A 25 0.35 -3.93 2.52
N ALA A 26 -0.67 -3.45 3.22
CA ALA A 26 -2.06 -3.57 2.81
C ALA A 26 -2.57 -2.18 2.42
N LEU A 27 -2.85 -1.95 1.14
CA LEU A 27 -3.39 -0.69 0.65
C LEU A 27 -4.92 -0.71 0.67
N CYS A 28 -5.51 0.42 1.04
CA CYS A 28 -6.94 0.61 1.12
C CYS A 28 -7.56 0.63 -0.29
N ARG A 29 -8.66 -0.10 -0.47
CA ARG A 29 -9.52 -0.03 -1.67
C ARG A 29 -10.95 0.41 -1.38
N CYS A 30 -11.30 0.61 -0.11
CA CYS A 30 -12.62 1.09 0.28
C CYS A 30 -12.72 2.62 0.36
N PHE A 31 -11.59 3.35 0.29
CA PHE A 31 -11.49 4.81 0.41
C PHE A 31 -12.04 5.41 1.73
N LYS A 32 -12.19 4.59 2.79
CA LYS A 32 -12.72 5.02 4.10
C LYS A 32 -11.72 4.92 5.25
N SER A 33 -10.50 4.46 4.97
CA SER A 33 -9.45 4.33 5.99
C SER A 33 -9.03 5.70 6.53
N SER A 34 -8.89 5.82 7.85
CA SER A 34 -8.29 6.99 8.50
C SER A 34 -6.76 7.02 8.37
N LYS A 35 -6.14 5.92 7.90
CA LYS A 35 -4.70 5.79 7.63
C LYS A 35 -4.41 5.68 6.13
N PHE A 36 -5.24 6.30 5.28
CA PHE A 36 -5.06 6.29 3.84
C PHE A 36 -3.62 6.74 3.46
N PRO A 37 -2.90 6.02 2.59
CA PRO A 37 -3.34 4.98 1.64
C PRO A 37 -3.44 3.56 2.22
N PHE A 38 -3.05 3.34 3.47
CA PHE A 38 -3.04 2.02 4.08
C PHE A 38 -4.42 1.60 4.56
N CYS A 39 -4.65 0.29 4.60
CA CYS A 39 -5.84 -0.28 5.20
C CYS A 39 -5.73 -0.33 6.73
N ASP A 40 -6.72 0.21 7.42
CA ASP A 40 -6.83 0.20 8.88
C ASP A 40 -7.90 -0.77 9.42
N GLY A 41 -8.55 -1.52 8.52
CA GLY A 41 -9.62 -2.45 8.87
C GLY A 41 -11.04 -1.92 8.65
N THR A 42 -11.21 -0.62 8.36
CA THR A 42 -12.52 0.01 8.12
C THR A 42 -13.32 -0.64 6.98
N HIS A 43 -12.63 -1.25 6.00
CA HIS A 43 -13.27 -1.99 4.90
C HIS A 43 -14.25 -3.08 5.36
N ARG A 44 -14.09 -3.62 6.58
CA ARG A 44 -14.99 -4.66 7.13
C ARG A 44 -16.43 -4.18 7.32
N GLN A 45 -16.65 -2.87 7.37
CA GLN A 45 -17.99 -2.27 7.45
C GLN A 45 -18.69 -2.18 6.09
N TYR A 46 -17.98 -2.46 4.98
CA TYR A 46 -18.47 -2.32 3.61
C TYR A 46 -18.38 -3.65 2.85
N ALA A 47 -19.55 -4.18 2.47
CA ALA A 47 -19.65 -5.46 1.77
C ALA A 47 -18.83 -5.49 0.47
N GLY A 48 -18.16 -6.63 0.21
CA GLY A 48 -17.40 -6.86 -1.01
C GLY A 48 -16.09 -6.07 -1.13
N THR A 49 -15.66 -5.37 -0.07
CA THR A 49 -14.40 -4.62 -0.08
C THR A 49 -13.31 -5.30 0.74
N GLY A 50 -12.06 -5.13 0.31
CA GLY A 50 -10.89 -5.65 1.01
C GLY A 50 -9.63 -4.95 0.50
N PRO A 51 -8.55 -4.91 1.30
CA PRO A 51 -7.31 -4.29 0.87
C PRO A 51 -6.70 -5.03 -0.32
N VAL A 52 -5.81 -4.35 -1.03
CA VAL A 52 -4.82 -5.03 -1.88
C VAL A 52 -3.55 -5.24 -1.06
N ILE A 53 -2.99 -6.45 -1.12
CA ILE A 53 -1.73 -6.77 -0.47
C ILE A 53 -0.63 -6.56 -1.50
N VAL A 54 0.31 -5.66 -1.19
CA VAL A 54 1.48 -5.39 -2.01
C VAL A 54 2.71 -5.87 -1.25
N GLN A 55 3.56 -6.62 -1.92
CA GLN A 55 4.78 -7.16 -1.35
C GLN A 55 5.95 -6.80 -2.27
N ALA A 56 6.96 -6.17 -1.69
CA ALA A 56 8.23 -5.98 -2.36
C ALA A 56 8.96 -7.34 -2.42
N PRO A 57 9.58 -7.69 -3.56
CA PRO A 57 10.48 -8.83 -3.60
C PRO A 57 11.57 -8.67 -2.53
N GLY A 58 11.98 -9.77 -1.90
CA GLY A 58 13.12 -9.75 -0.99
C GLY A 58 14.43 -9.50 -1.75
N GLU A 59 15.49 -9.13 -1.02
CA GLU A 59 16.84 -9.13 -1.56
C GLU A 59 17.14 -10.55 -2.09
N GLN A 60 17.38 -10.68 -3.39
CA GLN A 60 17.88 -11.95 -3.92
C GLN A 60 19.31 -12.08 -3.39
N ALA A 61 19.55 -13.01 -2.46
CA ALA A 61 20.92 -13.40 -2.12
C ALA A 61 21.65 -13.73 -3.43
N PRO A 62 22.87 -13.23 -3.66
CA PRO A 62 23.57 -13.52 -4.90
C PRO A 62 23.64 -15.04 -5.05
N SER A 63 23.06 -15.55 -6.14
CA SER A 63 23.10 -16.97 -6.49
C SER A 63 24.55 -17.41 -6.40
N SER A 64 24.85 -18.27 -5.42
CA SER A 64 26.20 -18.81 -5.25
C SER A 64 26.49 -19.67 -6.48
N GLU A 65 27.43 -19.23 -7.31
CA GLU A 65 28.06 -20.03 -8.38
C GLU A 65 29.00 -21.08 -7.78
#